data_AF-A0A538I5Y6-F1
#
_entry.id   AF-A0A538I5Y6-F1
#
_cell.length_a   1.000
_cell.length_b   1.000
_cell.length_c   1.000
_cell.angle_alpha   90.00
_cell.angle_beta   90.00
_cell.angle_gamma   90.00
#
_symmetry.space_group_name_H-M   'P 1'
#
loop_
_entity.id
_entity.type
_entity.pdbx_description
1 polymer ?
#
loop_
_entity_poly.entity_id
_entity_poly.type
_entity_poly.pdbx_seq_one_letter_code
_entity_poly.pdbx_strand_id
1 'polypeptide(L)'
;MTAGTRARLEELERSGLDSRSSELLVVLCWLVRADIAIDEAELNGARRRAMFVLAAGGDPHRDVGLDSVAAERLADELDTPERRAQLAAALDELPADDLPAVTAAMESLRADPELAWRSFALSLLADELADE
;
A
#
# COMPACT_ATOMS: atom_id res chain seq x y z
N MET A 1 9.89 -14.54 2.92
CA MET A 1 8.45 -14.61 2.57
C MET A 1 8.00 -16.05 2.35
N THR A 2 6.69 -16.30 2.36
CA THR A 2 6.09 -17.65 2.43
C THR A 2 5.50 -18.10 1.09
N ALA A 3 5.20 -19.40 0.95
CA ALA A 3 4.43 -19.94 -0.19
C ALA A 3 3.06 -19.25 -0.36
N GLY A 4 2.48 -18.71 0.72
CA GLY A 4 1.22 -17.97 0.68
C GLY A 4 1.34 -16.64 -0.08
N THR A 5 2.44 -15.91 0.10
CA THR A 5 2.71 -14.66 -0.64
C THR A 5 2.74 -14.92 -2.15
N ARG A 6 3.46 -15.95 -2.59
CA ARG A 6 3.54 -16.31 -4.02
C ARG A 6 2.18 -16.65 -4.61
N ALA A 7 1.39 -17.49 -3.94
CA ALA A 7 0.05 -17.86 -4.40
C ALA A 7 -0.87 -16.64 -4.56
N ARG A 8 -0.73 -15.64 -3.68
CA ARG A 8 -1.49 -14.40 -3.77
C ARG A 8 -1.06 -13.54 -4.96
N LEU A 9 0.23 -13.46 -5.27
CA LEU A 9 0.72 -12.78 -6.47
C LEU A 9 0.20 -13.43 -7.76
N GLU A 10 0.17 -14.76 -7.82
CA GLU A 10 -0.40 -15.51 -8.96
C GLU A 10 -1.91 -15.27 -9.14
N GLU A 11 -2.62 -15.03 -8.04
CA GLU A 11 -4.02 -14.64 -8.08
C GLU A 11 -4.22 -13.24 -8.66
N LEU A 12 -3.41 -12.27 -8.24
CA LEU A 12 -3.42 -10.90 -8.78
C LEU A 12 -3.05 -10.85 -10.26
N GLU A 13 -2.10 -11.67 -10.70
CA GLU A 13 -1.80 -11.80 -12.13
C GLU A 13 -3.01 -12.32 -12.92
N ARG A 14 -3.71 -13.33 -12.37
CA ARG A 14 -4.88 -13.94 -13.02
C ARG A 14 -6.09 -13.02 -13.04
N SER A 15 -6.22 -12.08 -12.11
CA SER A 15 -7.31 -11.09 -12.13
C SER A 15 -7.18 -10.08 -13.27
N GLY A 16 -6.00 -10.00 -13.92
CA GLY A 16 -5.79 -9.17 -15.11
C GLY A 16 -5.86 -7.67 -14.81
N LEU A 17 -5.48 -7.26 -13.59
CA LEU A 17 -5.37 -5.85 -13.23
C LEU A 17 -4.29 -5.17 -14.08
N ASP A 18 -4.51 -3.90 -14.43
CA ASP A 18 -3.50 -3.11 -15.14
C ASP A 18 -2.29 -2.90 -14.20
N SER A 19 -1.08 -3.06 -14.74
CA SER A 19 0.18 -2.85 -14.00
C SER A 19 0.29 -1.48 -13.31
N ARG A 20 -0.45 -0.47 -13.77
CA ARG A 20 -0.48 0.89 -13.21
C ARG A 20 -1.77 1.19 -12.46
N SER A 21 -2.66 0.20 -12.28
CA SER A 21 -3.87 0.39 -11.48
C SER A 21 -3.50 0.62 -10.02
N SER A 22 -4.17 1.58 -9.38
CA SER A 22 -3.98 1.85 -7.95
C SER A 22 -4.26 0.61 -7.11
N GLU A 23 -5.25 -0.20 -7.50
CA GLU A 23 -5.60 -1.45 -6.81
C GLU A 23 -4.41 -2.41 -6.74
N LEU A 24 -3.75 -2.70 -7.87
CA LEU A 24 -2.61 -3.60 -7.88
C LEU A 24 -1.45 -3.05 -7.05
N LEU A 25 -1.12 -1.75 -7.22
CA LEU A 25 -0.04 -1.09 -6.48
C LEU A 25 -0.28 -1.14 -4.96
N VAL A 26 -1.51 -0.82 -4.53
CA VAL A 26 -1.92 -0.85 -3.12
C VAL A 26 -1.82 -2.26 -2.54
N VAL A 27 -2.30 -3.28 -3.27
CA VAL A 27 -2.24 -4.67 -2.77
C VAL A 27 -0.79 -5.15 -2.66
N LEU A 28 0.10 -4.80 -3.59
CA LEU A 28 1.52 -5.15 -3.49
C LEU A 28 2.16 -4.53 -2.24
N CYS A 29 1.88 -3.26 -1.96
CA CYS A 29 2.34 -2.62 -0.73
C CYS A 29 1.72 -3.24 0.54
N TRP A 30 0.45 -3.66 0.49
CA TRP A 30 -0.21 -4.34 1.60
C TRP A 30 0.45 -5.69 1.95
N LEU A 31 0.92 -6.43 0.95
CA LEU A 31 1.55 -7.74 1.12
C LEU A 31 2.85 -7.68 1.92
N VAL A 32 3.57 -6.56 1.84
CA VAL A 32 4.86 -6.34 2.52
C VAL A 32 4.70 -5.55 3.81
N ARG A 33 3.47 -5.18 4.21
CA ARG A 33 3.27 -4.24 5.33
C ARG A 33 3.89 -4.66 6.65
N ALA A 34 3.96 -5.97 6.90
CA ALA A 34 4.52 -6.54 8.12
C ALA A 34 6.04 -6.36 8.22
N ASP A 35 6.71 -6.06 7.11
CA ASP A 35 8.16 -5.86 7.03
C ASP A 35 8.58 -4.40 7.30
N ILE A 36 7.62 -3.48 7.43
CA ILE A 36 7.88 -2.06 7.70
C ILE A 36 7.69 -1.79 9.19
N ALA A 37 8.73 -1.26 9.83
CA ALA A 37 8.74 -1.01 11.26
C ALA A 37 7.98 0.29 11.60
N ILE A 38 6.72 0.14 11.96
CA ILE A 38 5.87 1.21 12.49
C ILE A 38 5.38 0.78 13.86
N ASP A 39 5.56 1.66 14.85
CA ASP A 39 5.00 1.42 16.18
C ASP A 39 3.47 1.34 16.09
N GLU A 40 2.87 0.37 16.78
CA GLU A 40 1.42 0.14 16.71
C GLU A 40 0.63 1.34 17.24
N ALA A 41 1.09 2.00 18.31
CA ALA A 41 0.40 3.17 18.85
C ALA A 41 0.54 4.39 17.91
N GLU A 42 1.69 4.55 17.28
CA GLU A 42 1.90 5.53 16.21
C GLU A 42 0.96 5.29 15.03
N LEU A 43 0.93 4.06 14.49
CA LEU A 43 0.08 3.66 13.37
C LEU A 43 -1.40 3.89 13.68
N ASN A 44 -1.86 3.42 14.84
CA ASN A 44 -3.24 3.60 15.28
C ASN A 44 -3.59 5.08 15.52
N GLY A 45 -2.61 5.89 15.92
CA GLY A 45 -2.77 7.34 16.01
C GLY A 45 -2.98 7.97 14.63
N ALA A 46 -2.12 7.62 13.67
CA ALA A 46 -2.13 8.16 12.31
C ALA A 46 -3.38 7.75 11.54
N ARG A 47 -3.75 6.45 11.57
CA ARG A 47 -4.97 5.91 10.93
C ARG A 47 -6.22 6.61 11.44
N ARG A 48 -6.40 6.76 12.76
CA ARG A 48 -7.56 7.48 13.32
C ARG A 48 -7.63 8.93 12.85
N ARG A 49 -6.49 9.64 12.77
CA ARG A 49 -6.46 11.01 12.23
C ARG A 49 -6.85 11.05 10.75
N ALA A 50 -6.34 10.11 9.95
CA ALA A 50 -6.71 10.00 8.53
C ALA A 50 -8.21 9.69 8.36
N MET A 51 -8.77 8.81 9.18
CA MET A 51 -10.20 8.50 9.22
C MET A 51 -11.06 9.72 9.59
N PHE A 52 -10.62 10.55 10.53
CA PHE A 52 -11.32 11.81 10.82
C PHE A 52 -11.30 12.78 9.64
N VAL A 53 -10.19 12.85 8.89
CA VAL A 53 -10.10 13.66 7.67
C VAL A 53 -11.07 13.13 6.61
N LEU A 54 -11.13 11.80 6.44
CA LEU A 54 -12.02 11.14 5.51
C LEU A 54 -13.50 11.43 5.84
N ALA A 55 -13.89 11.25 7.10
CA ALA A 55 -15.25 11.53 7.58
C ALA A 55 -15.64 13.02 7.47
N ALA A 56 -14.67 13.94 7.62
CA ALA A 56 -14.91 15.36 7.42
C ALA A 56 -15.12 15.74 5.94
N GLY A 57 -14.63 14.91 5.02
CA GLY A 57 -14.71 15.12 3.56
C GLY A 57 -16.02 14.67 2.91
N GLY A 58 -16.93 14.03 3.64
CA GLY A 58 -18.19 13.50 3.11
C GLY A 58 -18.39 12.02 3.48
N ASP A 59 -18.79 11.19 2.52
CA ASP A 59 -18.98 9.75 2.75
C ASP A 59 -17.62 9.05 2.91
N PRO A 60 -17.31 8.48 4.09
CA PRO A 60 -16.06 7.77 4.31
C PRO A 60 -15.96 6.46 3.53
N HIS A 61 -17.05 6.00 2.92
CA HIS A 61 -17.07 4.82 2.05
C HIS A 61 -16.89 5.16 0.57
N ARG A 62 -16.73 6.44 0.21
CA ARG A 62 -16.40 6.81 -1.17
C ARG A 62 -15.01 6.29 -1.50
N ASP A 63 -14.88 5.63 -2.67
CA ASP A 63 -13.63 5.05 -3.19
C ASP A 63 -12.39 5.88 -2.80
N VAL A 64 -11.64 5.38 -1.82
CA VAL A 64 -10.47 6.06 -1.29
C VAL A 64 -9.34 5.81 -2.28
N GLY A 65 -9.14 6.78 -3.17
CA GLY A 65 -8.06 6.74 -4.16
C GLY A 65 -6.71 7.18 -3.58
N LEU A 66 -5.65 6.96 -4.35
CA LEU A 66 -4.29 7.41 -4.04
C LEU A 66 -4.21 8.93 -3.80
N ASP A 67 -5.08 9.69 -4.47
CA ASP A 67 -5.16 11.15 -4.37
C ASP A 67 -6.11 11.64 -3.26
N SER A 68 -6.59 10.75 -2.39
CA SER A 68 -7.42 11.16 -1.27
C SER A 68 -6.59 11.93 -0.24
N VAL A 69 -7.17 13.02 0.30
CA VAL A 69 -6.52 13.84 1.33
C VAL A 69 -6.19 13.00 2.57
N ALA A 70 -7.00 11.98 2.87
CA ALA A 70 -6.76 11.07 3.99
C ALA A 70 -5.50 10.20 3.76
N ALA A 71 -5.33 9.63 2.56
CA ALA A 71 -4.14 8.86 2.21
C ALA A 71 -2.87 9.72 2.17
N GLU A 72 -2.96 10.93 1.59
CA GLU A 72 -1.84 11.89 1.56
C GLU A 72 -1.40 12.27 2.98
N ARG A 73 -2.35 12.61 3.86
CA ARG A 73 -2.05 12.94 5.27
C ARG A 73 -1.41 11.78 6.01
N LEU A 74 -1.90 10.56 5.79
CA LEU A 74 -1.32 9.37 6.41
C LEU A 74 0.10 9.10 5.89
N ALA A 75 0.33 9.26 4.59
CA ALA A 75 1.64 9.13 3.98
C ALA A 75 2.63 10.14 4.58
N ASP A 76 2.27 11.42 4.62
CA ASP A 76 3.09 12.49 5.17
C ASP A 76 3.44 12.26 6.65
N GLU A 77 2.48 11.78 7.43
CA GLU A 77 2.66 11.60 8.86
C GLU A 77 3.61 10.45 9.21
N LEU A 78 3.57 9.37 8.44
CA LEU A 78 4.40 8.19 8.66
C LEU A 78 5.76 8.27 7.94
N ASP A 79 5.97 9.27 7.08
CA ASP A 79 7.12 9.36 6.20
C ASP A 79 8.44 9.51 6.97
N THR A 80 9.30 8.51 6.81
CA THR A 80 10.70 8.58 7.22
C THR A 80 11.58 7.92 6.15
N PRO A 81 12.83 8.40 5.96
CA PRO A 81 13.78 7.75 5.04
C PRO A 81 13.97 6.26 5.34
N GLU A 82 13.98 5.88 6.62
CA GLU A 82 14.15 4.50 7.07
C GLU A 82 12.98 3.61 6.62
N ARG A 83 11.73 4.07 6.79
CA ARG A 83 10.55 3.32 6.37
C ARG A 83 10.43 3.24 4.85
N ARG A 84 10.78 4.30 4.12
CA ARG A 84 10.86 4.26 2.66
C ARG A 84 11.87 3.22 2.18
N ALA A 85 13.04 3.14 2.82
CA ALA A 85 14.04 2.13 2.51
C ALA A 85 13.56 0.70 2.83
N GLN A 86 12.86 0.50 3.95
CA GLN A 86 12.24 -0.78 4.30
C GLN A 86 11.20 -1.22 3.26
N LEU A 87 10.31 -0.30 2.85
CA LEU A 87 9.31 -0.59 1.82
C LEU A 87 9.97 -0.99 0.50
N ALA A 88 10.97 -0.25 0.05
CA ALA A 88 11.69 -0.57 -1.19
C ALA A 88 12.35 -1.95 -1.13
N ALA A 89 13.03 -2.27 -0.02
CA ALA A 89 13.67 -3.57 0.18
C ALA A 89 12.64 -4.71 0.22
N ALA A 90 11.53 -4.53 0.94
CA ALA A 90 10.50 -5.55 1.07
C ALA A 90 9.76 -5.80 -0.26
N LEU A 91 9.54 -4.74 -1.07
CA LEU A 91 9.02 -4.88 -2.43
C LEU A 91 9.99 -5.67 -3.31
N ASP A 92 11.29 -5.36 -3.28
CA ASP A 92 12.31 -6.07 -4.06
C ASP A 92 12.45 -7.56 -3.72
N GLU A 93 12.01 -7.96 -2.52
CA GLU A 93 12.01 -9.35 -2.10
C GLU A 93 10.85 -10.15 -2.72
N LEU A 94 9.73 -9.53 -3.14
CA LEU A 94 8.54 -10.25 -3.62
C LEU A 94 8.85 -11.21 -4.79
N PRO A 95 8.39 -12.48 -4.73
CA PRO A 95 8.67 -13.47 -5.77
C PRO A 95 7.73 -13.26 -6.96
N ALA A 96 8.01 -12.24 -7.78
CA ALA A 96 7.20 -11.83 -8.94
C ALA A 96 7.60 -12.49 -10.26
N ASP A 97 8.58 -13.40 -10.25
CA ASP A 97 9.05 -14.10 -11.44
C ASP A 97 7.88 -14.76 -12.20
N ASP A 98 7.92 -14.67 -13.53
CA ASP A 98 6.89 -15.16 -14.45
C ASP A 98 5.48 -14.54 -14.29
N LEU A 99 5.37 -13.39 -13.61
CA LEU A 99 4.12 -12.62 -13.45
C LEU A 99 4.28 -11.23 -14.10
N PRO A 100 3.99 -11.06 -15.40
CA PRO A 100 4.32 -9.83 -16.12
C PRO A 100 3.58 -8.59 -15.61
N ALA A 101 2.30 -8.68 -15.24
CA ALA A 101 1.58 -7.52 -14.71
C ALA A 101 2.10 -7.12 -13.33
N VAL A 102 2.32 -8.10 -12.46
CA VAL A 102 2.93 -7.88 -11.12
C VAL A 102 4.34 -7.31 -11.24
N THR A 103 5.17 -7.86 -12.11
CA THR A 103 6.55 -7.38 -12.34
C THR A 103 6.55 -5.93 -12.81
N ALA A 104 5.70 -5.58 -13.79
CA ALA A 104 5.58 -4.21 -14.30
C ALA A 104 5.06 -3.23 -13.23
N ALA A 105 4.16 -3.69 -12.36
CA ALA A 105 3.68 -2.88 -11.23
C ALA A 105 4.81 -2.63 -10.20
N MET A 106 5.60 -3.65 -9.88
CA MET A 106 6.78 -3.51 -9.02
C MET A 106 7.84 -2.58 -9.62
N GLU A 107 8.07 -2.65 -10.94
CA GLU A 107 8.94 -1.71 -11.63
C GLU A 107 8.44 -0.26 -11.54
N SER A 108 7.12 -0.07 -11.61
CA SER A 108 6.50 1.26 -11.45
C SER A 108 6.70 1.79 -10.02
N LEU A 109 6.50 0.96 -8.99
CA LEU A 109 6.76 1.31 -7.59
C LEU A 109 8.24 1.62 -7.34
N ARG A 110 9.16 0.88 -7.98
CA ARG A 110 10.60 1.12 -7.86
C ARG A 110 11.04 2.41 -8.55
N ALA A 111 10.42 2.73 -9.69
CA ALA A 111 10.73 3.94 -10.46
C ALA A 111 10.23 5.21 -9.76
N ASP A 112 9.17 5.12 -8.96
CA ASP A 112 8.57 6.24 -8.24
C ASP A 112 8.38 5.90 -6.73
N PRO A 113 9.38 6.21 -5.89
CA PRO A 113 9.31 5.97 -4.44
C PRO A 113 8.17 6.74 -3.74
N GLU A 114 7.73 7.86 -4.31
CA GLU A 114 6.61 8.63 -3.75
C GLU A 114 5.28 7.93 -4.03
N LEU A 115 5.08 7.43 -5.26
CA LEU A 115 3.96 6.57 -5.59
C LEU A 115 3.93 5.31 -4.72
N ALA A 116 5.08 4.69 -4.48
CA ALA A 116 5.17 3.52 -3.60
C ALA A 116 4.76 3.85 -2.17
N TRP A 117 5.23 4.97 -1.62
CA TRP A 117 4.89 5.40 -0.27
C TRP A 117 3.41 5.74 -0.12
N ARG A 118 2.80 6.42 -1.10
CA ARG A 118 1.36 6.71 -1.12
C ARG A 118 0.51 5.44 -1.25
N SER A 119 0.94 4.50 -2.10
CA SER A 119 0.27 3.20 -2.26
C SER A 119 0.30 2.41 -0.96
N PHE A 120 1.42 2.45 -0.24
CA PHE A 120 1.56 1.86 1.08
C PHE A 120 0.65 2.53 2.11
N ALA A 121 0.63 3.86 2.21
CA ALA A 121 -0.27 4.56 3.12
C ALA A 121 -1.74 4.25 2.84
N LEU A 122 -2.15 4.26 1.56
CA LEU A 122 -3.50 3.88 1.17
C LEU A 122 -3.82 2.43 1.56
N SER A 123 -2.87 1.51 1.44
CA SER A 123 -3.06 0.12 1.87
C SER A 123 -3.35 -0.01 3.36
N LEU A 124 -2.71 0.82 4.19
CA LEU A 124 -2.95 0.85 5.63
C LEU A 124 -4.32 1.43 5.97
N LEU A 125 -4.79 2.42 5.21
CA LEU A 125 -6.10 3.02 5.40
C LEU A 125 -7.22 2.08 4.93
N ALA A 126 -7.02 1.39 3.80
CA ALA A 126 -7.98 0.40 3.28
C ALA A 126 -8.14 -0.80 4.22
N ASP A 127 -7.04 -1.24 4.84
CA ASP A 127 -7.03 -2.30 5.87
C ASP A 127 -7.87 -1.88 7.10
N GLU A 128 -7.72 -0.64 7.58
CA GLU A 128 -8.54 -0.10 8.67
C GLU A 128 -10.03 -0.02 8.31
N LEU A 129 -10.36 0.44 7.10
CA LEU A 129 -11.74 0.54 6.60
C LEU A 129 -12.42 -0.82 6.44
N ALA A 130 -11.65 -1.89 6.21
CA ALA A 130 -12.17 -3.24 6.10
C ALA A 130 -12.40 -3.92 7.46
N ASP A 131 -11.76 -3.41 8.52
CA ASP A 131 -11.87 -3.91 9.90
C ASP A 131 -13.05 -3.26 10.69
N GLU A 132 -13.70 -2.21 10.16
CA GLU A 132 -14.95 -1.61 10.67
C GLU A 132 -16.21 -2.44 10.35
#